data_AF-A0A3L9GD57-F1
#
_entry.id   AF-A0A3L9GD57-F1
#
_cell.length_a   1.000
_cell.length_b   1.000
_cell.length_c   1.000
_cell.angle_alpha   90.00
_cell.angle_beta   90.00
_cell.angle_gamma   90.00
#
_symmetry.space_group_name_H-M   'P 1'
#
loop_
_entity.id
_entity.type
_entity.pdbx_description
1 polymer ?
#
loop_
_entity_poly.entity_id
_entity_poly.type
_entity_poly.pdbx_seq_one_letter_code
_entity_poly.pdbx_strand_id
1 'polypeptide(L)'
;NLERPTPSFLKADQPVDMNNLPSFGVSILVPLIPAIIMISTTIANIWLVKDTPAWEVVNFIGSSPIAMFIAMVVAFVLFGTARGHDMQWVMNAFESAVKSIAMVILIIGAGGVLKQTIIDTGIGDTIGMLMSHGNISPYIMAWLITVLIRLATGQGVVSAMTAAGIISAAILDPATGQLVGVNPALLVLATAAGSNTLTHIND
;
A
#
# COMPACT_ATOMS: atom_id res chain seq x y z
N ASN A 1 -30.80 22.07 28.85
CA ASN A 1 -29.67 23.04 28.84
C ASN A 1 -28.44 22.49 28.10
N LEU A 2 -28.58 22.05 26.85
CA LEU A 2 -27.46 21.57 25.99
C LEU A 2 -27.40 22.31 24.65
N GLU A 3 -27.83 23.57 24.62
CA GLU A 3 -27.75 24.45 23.44
C GLU A 3 -26.47 25.31 23.48
N ARG A 4 -25.31 24.68 23.71
CA ARG A 4 -24.05 25.40 23.50
C ARG A 4 -23.68 25.29 22.02
N PRO A 5 -23.52 26.40 21.29
CA PRO A 5 -23.07 26.34 19.91
C PRO A 5 -21.71 25.66 19.85
N THR A 6 -21.55 24.70 18.93
CA THR A 6 -20.28 24.01 18.73
C THR A 6 -19.17 25.03 18.42
N PRO A 7 -18.03 24.98 19.12
CA PRO A 7 -16.89 25.87 18.88
C PRO A 7 -16.49 25.88 17.39
N SER A 8 -16.01 27.01 16.86
CA SER A 8 -15.79 27.13 15.41
C SER A 8 -14.73 26.17 14.86
N PHE A 9 -13.81 25.68 15.69
CA PHE A 9 -12.81 24.66 15.33
C PHE A 9 -13.35 23.22 15.31
N LEU A 10 -14.57 22.99 15.81
CA LEU A 10 -15.28 21.70 15.75
C LEU A 10 -16.38 21.68 14.68
N LYS A 11 -16.59 22.80 13.96
CA LYS A 11 -17.47 22.81 12.80
C LYS A 11 -16.72 22.23 11.61
N ALA A 12 -17.33 21.25 10.94
CA ALA A 12 -16.83 20.77 9.67
C ALA A 12 -16.75 21.93 8.66
N ASP A 13 -15.66 22.03 7.92
CA ASP A 13 -15.41 23.09 6.92
C ASP A 13 -16.49 23.16 5.82
N GLN A 14 -17.24 22.07 5.64
CA GLN A 14 -18.41 22.03 4.76
C GLN A 14 -19.64 21.47 5.48
N PRO A 15 -20.83 22.08 5.28
CA PRO A 15 -22.07 21.50 5.78
C PRO A 15 -22.32 20.17 5.07
N VAL A 16 -22.24 19.07 5.82
CA VAL A 16 -22.53 17.74 5.32
C VAL A 16 -24.05 17.58 5.24
N ASP A 17 -24.58 17.34 4.05
CA ASP A 17 -26.00 17.05 3.87
C ASP A 17 -26.32 15.69 4.52
N MET A 18 -26.93 15.75 5.70
CA MET A 18 -27.32 14.59 6.50
C MET A 18 -28.28 13.65 5.75
N ASN A 19 -29.06 14.17 4.81
CA ASN A 19 -29.98 13.35 4.00
C ASN A 19 -29.24 12.60 2.88
N ASN A 20 -28.06 13.07 2.48
CA ASN A 20 -27.27 12.47 1.42
C ASN A 20 -26.08 11.62 1.90
N LEU A 21 -26.09 11.16 3.15
CA LEU A 21 -25.07 10.26 3.67
C LEU A 21 -25.26 8.79 3.22
N PRO A 22 -24.22 8.11 2.70
CA PRO A 22 -24.28 6.66 2.51
C PRO A 22 -24.52 5.97 3.85
N SER A 23 -25.27 4.86 3.83
CA SER A 23 -25.52 4.09 5.05
C SER A 23 -24.19 3.63 5.65
N PHE A 24 -24.11 3.60 6.98
CA PHE A 24 -22.91 3.20 7.71
C PHE A 24 -22.33 1.85 7.24
N GLY A 25 -23.21 0.88 6.93
CA GLY A 25 -22.81 -0.42 6.42
C GLY A 25 -22.12 -0.34 5.06
N VAL A 26 -22.60 0.52 4.16
CA VAL A 26 -21.97 0.74 2.84
C VAL A 26 -20.61 1.41 3.01
N SER A 27 -20.51 2.42 3.88
CA SER A 27 -19.24 3.13 4.14
C SER A 27 -18.13 2.21 4.65
N ILE A 28 -18.47 1.16 5.40
CA ILE A 28 -17.52 0.14 5.87
C ILE A 28 -17.27 -0.93 4.81
N LEU A 29 -18.31 -1.36 4.10
CA LEU A 29 -18.19 -2.44 3.11
C LEU A 29 -17.30 -2.06 1.94
N VAL A 30 -17.45 -0.86 1.38
CA VAL A 30 -16.74 -0.48 0.15
C VAL A 30 -15.21 -0.59 0.28
N PRO A 31 -14.56 -0.05 1.32
CA PRO A 31 -13.12 -0.23 1.52
C PRO A 31 -12.71 -1.68 1.79
N LEU A 32 -13.62 -2.53 2.30
CA LEU A 32 -13.37 -3.94 2.61
C LEU A 32 -13.56 -4.88 1.41
N ILE A 33 -14.30 -4.49 0.37
CA ILE A 33 -14.54 -5.31 -0.84
C ILE A 33 -13.26 -5.96 -1.38
N PRO A 34 -12.15 -5.23 -1.61
CA PRO A 34 -10.95 -5.84 -2.18
C PRO A 34 -10.35 -6.89 -1.24
N ALA A 35 -10.32 -6.62 0.06
CA ALA A 35 -9.83 -7.57 1.06
C ALA A 35 -10.71 -8.82 1.09
N ILE A 36 -12.03 -8.66 1.04
CA ILE A 36 -12.99 -9.77 0.99
C ILE A 36 -12.75 -10.61 -0.28
N ILE A 37 -12.56 -10.00 -1.44
CA ILE A 37 -12.27 -10.70 -2.70
C ILE A 37 -10.96 -11.50 -2.59
N MET A 38 -9.89 -10.89 -2.09
CA MET A 38 -8.57 -11.54 -1.95
C MET A 38 -8.60 -12.69 -0.93
N ILE A 39 -9.28 -12.51 0.21
CA ILE A 39 -9.46 -13.56 1.22
C ILE A 39 -10.30 -14.70 0.65
N SER A 40 -11.40 -14.39 -0.03
CA SER A 40 -12.27 -15.39 -0.67
C SER A 40 -11.51 -16.21 -1.72
N THR A 41 -10.66 -15.56 -2.50
CA THR A 41 -9.77 -16.23 -3.48
C THR A 41 -8.80 -17.16 -2.78
N THR A 42 -8.19 -16.71 -1.68
CA THR A 42 -7.26 -17.52 -0.89
C THR A 42 -7.95 -18.77 -0.32
N ILE A 43 -9.18 -18.62 0.17
CA ILE A 43 -9.99 -19.75 0.67
C ILE A 43 -10.37 -20.69 -0.48
N ALA A 44 -10.78 -20.16 -1.63
CA ALA A 44 -11.13 -20.97 -2.79
C ALA A 44 -9.93 -21.79 -3.30
N ASN A 45 -8.73 -21.22 -3.25
CA ASN A 45 -7.48 -21.89 -3.61
C ASN A 45 -7.12 -23.10 -2.72
N ILE A 46 -7.76 -23.27 -1.55
CA ILE A 46 -7.59 -24.46 -0.71
C ILE A 46 -8.22 -25.70 -1.37
N TRP A 47 -9.30 -25.50 -2.12
CA TRP A 47 -10.12 -26.56 -2.71
C TRP A 47 -9.93 -26.70 -4.23
N LEU A 48 -9.37 -25.68 -4.88
CA LEU A 48 -9.11 -25.67 -6.31
C LEU A 48 -7.79 -26.38 -6.63
N VAL A 49 -7.82 -27.23 -7.66
CA VAL A 49 -6.62 -27.84 -8.23
C VAL A 49 -5.87 -26.79 -9.05
N LYS A 50 -4.56 -26.68 -8.82
CA LYS A 50 -3.67 -25.78 -9.56
C LYS A 50 -3.74 -26.05 -11.07
N ASP A 51 -3.59 -25.01 -11.87
CA ASP A 51 -3.57 -25.05 -13.34
C ASP A 51 -4.88 -25.54 -13.99
N THR A 52 -6.01 -25.44 -13.28
CA THR A 52 -7.35 -25.57 -13.87
C THR A 52 -7.84 -24.21 -14.35
N PRO A 53 -8.69 -24.15 -15.40
CA PRO A 53 -9.27 -22.88 -15.86
C PRO A 53 -10.08 -22.17 -14.76
N ALA A 54 -10.69 -22.94 -13.85
CA ALA A 54 -11.35 -22.38 -12.67
C ALA A 54 -10.36 -21.70 -11.70
N TRP A 55 -9.18 -22.28 -11.50
CA TRP A 55 -8.12 -21.69 -10.68
C TRP A 55 -7.59 -20.39 -11.29
N GLU A 56 -7.38 -20.34 -12.61
CA GLU A 56 -6.91 -19.12 -13.29
C GLU A 56 -7.91 -17.97 -13.16
N VAL A 57 -9.20 -18.23 -13.40
CA VAL A 57 -10.26 -17.19 -13.30
C VAL A 57 -10.36 -16.67 -11.87
N VAL A 58 -10.31 -17.57 -10.88
CA VAL A 58 -10.39 -17.19 -9.46
C VAL A 58 -9.18 -16.35 -9.06
N ASN A 59 -7.96 -16.74 -9.43
CA ASN A 59 -6.76 -15.96 -9.12
C ASN A 59 -6.67 -14.64 -9.89
N PHE A 60 -7.23 -14.57 -11.10
CA PHE A 60 -7.33 -13.32 -11.85
C PHE A 60 -8.23 -12.31 -11.12
N ILE A 61 -9.45 -12.72 -10.74
CA ILE A 61 -10.39 -11.87 -9.99
C ILE A 61 -9.82 -11.51 -8.61
N GLY A 62 -9.16 -12.46 -7.97
CA GLY A 62 -8.51 -12.31 -6.68
C GLY A 62 -7.22 -11.52 -6.68
N SER A 63 -6.69 -11.16 -7.85
CA SER A 63 -5.45 -10.37 -7.91
C SER A 63 -5.68 -8.96 -7.36
N SER A 64 -4.67 -8.42 -6.67
CA SER A 64 -4.77 -7.10 -6.02
C SER A 64 -5.22 -5.99 -6.98
N PRO A 65 -4.69 -5.86 -8.22
CA PRO A 65 -5.14 -4.83 -9.15
C PRO A 65 -6.60 -4.98 -9.57
N ILE A 66 -7.05 -6.21 -9.86
CA ILE A 66 -8.42 -6.47 -10.32
C ILE A 66 -9.42 -6.28 -9.17
N ALA A 67 -9.12 -6.79 -7.97
CA ALA A 67 -9.94 -6.61 -6.78
C ALA A 67 -10.10 -5.12 -6.43
N MET A 68 -9.01 -4.33 -6.53
CA MET A 68 -9.05 -2.88 -6.33
C MET A 68 -9.89 -2.18 -7.39
N PHE A 69 -9.76 -2.57 -8.66
CA PHE A 69 -10.55 -2.03 -9.76
C PHE A 69 -12.05 -2.29 -9.56
N ILE A 70 -12.42 -3.52 -9.20
CA ILE A 70 -13.82 -3.88 -8.91
C ILE A 70 -14.35 -3.04 -7.75
N ALA A 71 -13.58 -2.91 -6.65
CA ALA A 71 -13.99 -2.09 -5.52
C ALA A 71 -14.18 -0.62 -5.88
N MET A 72 -13.32 -0.06 -6.75
CA MET A 72 -13.45 1.31 -7.25
C MET A 72 -14.74 1.48 -8.08
N VAL A 73 -15.04 0.55 -8.99
CA VAL A 73 -16.30 0.59 -9.77
C VAL A 73 -17.51 0.51 -8.85
N VAL A 74 -17.48 -0.39 -7.85
CA VAL A 74 -18.55 -0.50 -6.85
C VAL A 74 -18.68 0.80 -6.04
N ALA A 75 -17.57 1.46 -5.69
CA ALA A 75 -17.58 2.75 -5.02
C ALA A 75 -18.28 3.84 -5.85
N PHE A 76 -18.01 3.92 -7.15
CA PHE A 76 -18.69 4.87 -8.05
C PHE A 76 -20.20 4.63 -8.13
N VAL A 77 -20.61 3.36 -8.14
CA VAL A 77 -22.03 3.01 -8.16
C VAL A 77 -22.69 3.36 -6.83
N LEU A 78 -22.13 2.89 -5.70
CA LEU A 78 -22.75 3.00 -4.37
C LEU A 78 -22.68 4.41 -3.77
N PHE A 79 -21.60 5.15 -4.02
CA PHE A 79 -21.45 6.52 -3.51
C PHE A 79 -21.86 7.59 -4.52
N GLY A 80 -21.85 7.28 -5.82
CA GLY A 80 -22.27 8.20 -6.87
C GLY A 80 -23.73 7.97 -7.30
N THR A 81 -23.90 7.09 -8.29
CA THR A 81 -25.17 6.93 -9.01
C THR A 81 -26.34 6.44 -8.14
N ALA A 82 -26.09 5.53 -7.19
CA ALA A 82 -27.12 5.02 -6.27
C ALA A 82 -27.61 6.07 -5.27
N ARG A 83 -26.91 7.20 -5.14
CA ARG A 83 -27.27 8.35 -4.32
C ARG A 83 -27.84 9.52 -5.13
N GLY A 84 -28.04 9.32 -6.44
CA GLY A 84 -28.59 10.34 -7.34
C GLY A 84 -27.58 11.39 -7.79
N HIS A 85 -26.27 11.18 -7.57
CA HIS A 85 -25.25 12.05 -8.14
C HIS A 85 -25.07 11.80 -9.63
N ASP A 86 -24.87 12.88 -10.38
CA ASP A 86 -24.53 12.83 -11.80
C ASP A 86 -23.09 12.30 -12.03
N MET A 87 -22.82 11.77 -13.22
CA MET A 87 -21.50 11.28 -13.61
C MET A 87 -20.43 12.38 -13.52
N GLN A 88 -20.78 13.65 -13.80
CA GLN A 88 -19.83 14.76 -13.67
C GLN A 88 -19.34 14.92 -12.22
N TRP A 89 -20.23 14.70 -11.25
CA TRP A 89 -19.86 14.74 -9.83
C TRP A 89 -18.89 13.62 -9.47
N VAL A 90 -19.13 12.40 -9.98
CA VAL A 90 -18.24 11.24 -9.75
C VAL A 90 -16.86 11.50 -10.34
N MET A 91 -16.78 12.07 -11.55
CA MET A 91 -15.51 12.43 -12.18
C MET A 91 -14.74 13.49 -11.38
N ASN A 92 -15.42 14.52 -10.87
CA ASN A 92 -14.79 15.54 -10.03
C ASN A 92 -14.25 14.94 -8.72
N ALA A 93 -15.00 14.04 -8.09
CA ALA A 93 -14.56 13.34 -6.88
C ALA A 93 -13.33 12.46 -7.14
N PHE A 94 -13.32 11.73 -8.27
CA PHE A 94 -12.18 10.94 -8.70
C PHE A 94 -10.95 11.81 -8.98
N GLU A 95 -11.11 12.93 -9.69
CA GLU A 95 -10.01 13.88 -9.94
C GLU A 95 -9.40 14.41 -8.64
N SER A 96 -10.24 14.78 -7.67
CA SER A 96 -9.76 15.23 -6.37
C SER A 96 -8.99 14.12 -5.63
N ALA A 97 -9.48 12.88 -5.68
CA ALA A 97 -8.80 11.75 -5.06
C ALA A 97 -7.43 11.50 -5.70
N VAL A 98 -7.34 11.54 -7.03
CA VAL A 98 -6.07 11.40 -7.76
C VAL A 98 -5.09 12.51 -7.39
N LYS A 99 -5.55 13.76 -7.31
CA LYS A 99 -4.72 14.90 -6.87
C LYS A 99 -4.15 14.68 -5.47
N SER A 100 -4.93 14.16 -4.53
CA SER A 100 -4.48 13.88 -3.17
C SER A 100 -3.38 12.81 -3.08
N ILE A 101 -3.34 11.85 -4.01
CA ILE A 101 -2.34 10.76 -4.02
C ILE A 101 -1.21 10.97 -5.04
N ALA A 102 -1.23 12.04 -5.83
CA ALA A 102 -0.28 12.28 -6.92
C ALA A 102 1.19 12.26 -6.43
N MET A 103 1.47 12.92 -5.30
CA MET A 103 2.80 12.91 -4.68
C MET A 103 3.24 11.50 -4.27
N VAL A 104 2.32 10.70 -3.71
CA VAL A 104 2.60 9.32 -3.31
C VAL A 104 2.94 8.48 -4.55
N ILE A 105 2.18 8.61 -5.64
CA ILE A 105 2.46 7.90 -6.90
C ILE A 105 3.86 8.27 -7.44
N LEU A 106 4.23 9.55 -7.41
CA LEU A 106 5.56 10.00 -7.86
C LEU A 106 6.69 9.41 -7.02
N ILE A 107 6.52 9.37 -5.69
CA ILE A 107 7.49 8.76 -4.77
C ILE A 107 7.64 7.26 -5.05
N ILE A 108 6.53 6.55 -5.25
CA ILE A 108 6.53 5.11 -5.57
C ILE A 108 7.27 4.86 -6.89
N GLY A 109 6.97 5.66 -7.93
CA GLY A 109 7.62 5.57 -9.23
C GLY A 109 9.14 5.80 -9.14
N ALA A 110 9.56 6.85 -8.42
CA ALA A 110 10.98 7.14 -8.19
C ALA A 110 11.68 6.01 -7.42
N GLY A 111 11.04 5.46 -6.38
CA GLY A 111 11.55 4.30 -5.64
C GLY A 111 11.71 3.06 -6.51
N GLY A 112 10.77 2.83 -7.44
CA GLY A 112 10.85 1.74 -8.42
C GLY A 112 12.04 1.86 -9.37
N VAL A 113 12.30 3.06 -9.90
CA VAL A 113 13.47 3.32 -10.76
C VAL A 113 14.77 3.15 -9.96
N LEU A 114 14.84 3.72 -8.76
CA LEU A 114 16.01 3.61 -7.88
C LEU A 114 16.34 2.14 -7.55
N LYS A 115 15.31 1.32 -7.27
CA LYS A 115 15.48 -0.12 -7.08
C LYS A 115 16.19 -0.76 -8.28
N GLN A 116 15.73 -0.48 -9.50
CA GLN A 116 16.35 -1.05 -10.71
C GLN A 116 17.78 -0.56 -10.89
N THR A 117 18.05 0.74 -10.70
CA THR A 117 19.41 1.27 -10.75
C THR A 117 20.35 0.59 -9.74
N ILE A 118 19.87 0.26 -8.52
CA ILE A 118 20.67 -0.45 -7.51
C ILE A 118 20.99 -1.90 -7.94
N ILE A 119 20.03 -2.57 -8.59
CA ILE A 119 20.23 -3.91 -9.15
C ILE A 119 21.25 -3.84 -10.30
N ASP A 120 21.07 -2.92 -11.24
CA ASP A 120 21.91 -2.77 -12.43
C ASP A 120 23.37 -2.36 -12.09
N THR A 121 23.57 -1.64 -10.99
CA THR A 121 24.90 -1.20 -10.54
C THR A 121 25.65 -2.24 -9.70
N GLY A 122 25.03 -3.36 -9.34
CA GLY A 122 25.64 -4.38 -8.47
C GLY A 122 25.85 -3.93 -7.01
N ILE A 123 25.24 -2.79 -6.62
CA ILE A 123 25.27 -2.33 -5.22
C ILE A 123 24.53 -3.33 -4.32
N GLY A 124 23.46 -3.96 -4.83
CA GLY A 124 22.76 -5.06 -4.16
C GLY A 124 23.69 -6.21 -3.78
N ASP A 125 24.54 -6.66 -4.70
CA ASP A 125 25.50 -7.74 -4.48
C ASP A 125 26.54 -7.38 -3.41
N THR A 126 26.99 -6.12 -3.40
CA THR A 126 27.95 -5.62 -2.40
C THR A 126 27.35 -5.63 -1.00
N ILE A 127 26.09 -5.21 -0.87
CA ILE A 127 25.37 -5.23 0.41
C ILE A 127 25.10 -6.69 0.83
N GLY A 128 24.73 -7.57 -0.11
CA GLY A 128 24.57 -9.00 0.11
C GLY A 128 25.85 -9.66 0.62
N MET A 129 27.02 -9.31 0.06
CA MET A 129 28.32 -9.77 0.53
C MET A 129 28.66 -9.28 1.94
N LEU A 130 28.35 -8.02 2.27
CA LEU A 130 28.55 -7.51 3.64
C LEU A 130 27.67 -8.26 4.65
N MET A 131 26.44 -8.59 4.27
CA MET A 131 25.53 -9.36 5.11
C MET A 131 26.01 -10.81 5.33
N SER A 132 26.51 -11.46 4.27
CA SER A 132 27.00 -12.84 4.33
C SER A 132 28.31 -12.98 5.11
N HIS A 133 29.25 -12.05 4.93
CA HIS A 133 30.51 -12.05 5.68
C HIS A 133 30.34 -11.60 7.14
N GLY A 134 29.38 -10.70 7.40
CA GLY A 134 29.09 -10.19 8.74
C GLY A 134 28.16 -11.07 9.58
N ASN A 135 27.58 -12.13 9.00
CA ASN A 135 26.53 -12.95 9.62
C ASN A 135 25.35 -12.11 10.17
N ILE A 136 25.03 -11.00 9.49
CA ILE A 136 24.01 -10.06 9.92
C ILE A 136 22.64 -10.53 9.43
N SER A 137 21.67 -10.59 10.35
CA SER A 137 20.29 -10.94 10.00
C SER A 137 19.70 -9.95 8.99
N PRO A 138 19.09 -10.42 7.89
CA PRO A 138 18.42 -9.58 6.89
C PRO A 138 17.36 -8.65 7.48
N TYR A 139 16.67 -9.08 8.54
CA TYR A 139 15.65 -8.27 9.20
C TYR A 139 16.26 -7.07 9.93
N ILE A 140 17.40 -7.25 10.58
CA ILE A 140 18.11 -6.18 11.31
C ILE A 140 18.69 -5.20 10.29
N MET A 141 19.27 -5.72 9.19
CA MET A 141 19.77 -4.86 8.12
C MET A 141 18.66 -4.04 7.48
N ALA A 142 17.51 -4.66 7.20
CA ALA A 142 16.36 -3.96 6.64
C ALA A 142 15.85 -2.85 7.56
N TRP A 143 15.73 -3.13 8.85
CA TRP A 143 15.40 -2.13 9.84
C TRP A 143 16.44 -0.99 9.86
N LEU A 144 17.72 -1.32 9.96
CA LEU A 144 18.81 -0.33 10.06
C LEU A 144 18.87 0.61 8.84
N ILE A 145 18.83 0.05 7.64
CA ILE A 145 18.81 0.84 6.40
C ILE A 145 17.58 1.75 6.37
N THR A 146 16.42 1.24 6.79
CA THR A 146 15.19 2.04 6.84
C THR A 146 15.34 3.22 7.81
N VAL A 147 15.88 2.99 9.01
CA VAL A 147 16.10 4.04 10.01
C VAL A 147 17.07 5.11 9.50
N LEU A 148 18.18 4.72 8.87
CA LEU A 148 19.16 5.67 8.33
C LEU A 148 18.55 6.55 7.23
N ILE A 149 17.76 5.96 6.34
CA ILE A 149 17.08 6.71 5.28
C ILE A 149 15.98 7.58 5.88
N ARG A 150 15.27 7.12 6.91
CA ARG A 150 14.26 7.91 7.62
C ARG A 150 14.88 9.15 8.25
N LEU A 151 16.06 9.04 8.85
CA LEU A 151 16.81 10.19 9.39
C LEU A 151 17.24 11.17 8.29
N ALA A 152 17.62 10.67 7.12
CA ALA A 152 18.06 11.50 6.00
C ALA A 152 16.90 12.19 5.26
N THR A 153 15.76 11.51 5.10
CA THR A 153 14.64 11.95 4.25
C THR A 153 13.47 12.54 5.02
N GLY A 154 13.36 12.25 6.32
CA GLY A 154 12.28 12.72 7.17
C GLY A 154 10.90 12.15 6.85
N GLN A 155 10.72 11.31 5.81
CA GLN A 155 9.42 10.77 5.36
C GLN A 155 9.37 9.23 5.44
N GLY A 156 8.34 8.71 6.11
CA GLY A 156 8.27 7.29 6.50
C GLY A 156 8.12 6.38 5.30
N VAL A 157 7.21 6.73 4.40
CA VAL A 157 6.94 5.97 3.17
C VAL A 157 8.16 5.95 2.25
N VAL A 158 8.84 7.09 2.09
CA VAL A 158 10.06 7.20 1.26
C VAL A 158 11.16 6.29 1.82
N SER A 159 11.35 6.29 3.13
CA SER A 159 12.37 5.46 3.78
C SER A 159 12.11 3.96 3.64
N ALA A 160 10.87 3.52 3.88
CA ALA A 160 10.48 2.13 3.75
C ALA A 160 10.61 1.62 2.32
N MET A 161 10.17 2.40 1.32
CA MET A 161 10.30 2.02 -0.10
C MET A 161 11.75 1.91 -0.55
N THR A 162 12.59 2.87 -0.16
CA THR A 162 14.00 2.87 -0.55
C THR A 162 14.75 1.70 0.09
N ALA A 163 14.52 1.46 1.39
CA ALA A 163 15.11 0.33 2.09
C ALA A 163 14.64 -1.02 1.55
N ALA A 164 13.35 -1.15 1.21
CA ALA A 164 12.80 -2.34 0.57
C ALA A 164 13.47 -2.59 -0.79
N GLY A 165 13.72 -1.54 -1.59
CA GLY A 165 14.47 -1.64 -2.84
C GLY A 165 15.88 -2.17 -2.63
N ILE A 166 16.64 -1.56 -1.74
CA ILE A 166 18.02 -1.94 -1.41
C ILE A 166 18.11 -3.38 -0.89
N ILE A 167 17.30 -3.71 0.11
CA ILE A 167 17.32 -5.05 0.70
C ILE A 167 16.86 -6.08 -0.30
N SER A 168 15.80 -5.81 -1.06
CA SER A 168 15.34 -6.76 -2.09
C SER A 168 16.48 -7.10 -3.04
N ALA A 169 17.27 -6.12 -3.49
CA ALA A 169 18.42 -6.36 -4.36
C ALA A 169 19.54 -7.19 -3.70
N ALA A 170 19.68 -7.16 -2.38
CA ALA A 170 20.71 -7.88 -1.65
C ALA A 170 20.35 -9.34 -1.31
N ILE A 171 19.06 -9.67 -1.22
CA ILE A 171 18.56 -11.03 -0.87
C ILE A 171 17.78 -11.71 -2.01
N LEU A 172 17.65 -11.04 -3.16
CA LEU A 172 17.13 -11.63 -4.38
C LEU A 172 18.15 -12.60 -4.96
N ASP A 173 17.74 -13.84 -5.17
CA ASP A 173 18.52 -14.78 -5.98
C ASP A 173 18.38 -14.43 -7.47
N PRO A 174 19.49 -14.14 -8.17
CA PRO A 174 19.48 -13.82 -9.60
C PRO A 174 18.88 -14.92 -10.48
N ALA A 175 18.89 -16.18 -10.04
CA ALA A 175 18.43 -17.33 -10.82
C ALA A 175 16.92 -17.60 -10.65
N THR A 176 16.35 -17.32 -9.49
CA THR A 176 14.94 -17.65 -9.17
C THR A 176 14.04 -16.44 -9.01
N GLY A 177 14.61 -15.23 -8.87
CA GLY A 177 13.85 -14.00 -8.62
C GLY A 177 13.11 -14.03 -7.27
N GLN A 178 13.49 -14.93 -6.37
CA GLN A 178 12.90 -15.08 -5.04
C GLN A 178 13.84 -14.60 -3.94
N LEU A 179 13.25 -14.19 -2.82
CA LEU A 179 13.99 -13.77 -1.63
C LEU A 179 14.49 -15.03 -0.89
N VAL A 180 15.80 -15.22 -0.83
CA VAL A 180 16.38 -16.46 -0.28
C VAL A 180 16.43 -16.40 1.25
N GLY A 181 15.77 -17.36 1.90
CA GLY A 181 15.90 -17.57 3.34
C GLY A 181 15.23 -16.50 4.22
N VAL A 182 14.38 -15.65 3.65
CA VAL A 182 13.71 -14.56 4.36
C VAL A 182 12.21 -14.59 4.11
N ASN A 183 11.41 -14.42 5.17
CA ASN A 183 9.96 -14.32 5.03
C ASN A 183 9.60 -12.88 4.61
N PRO A 184 8.94 -12.67 3.45
CA PRO A 184 8.59 -11.34 2.96
C PRO A 184 7.70 -10.56 3.95
N ALA A 185 6.79 -11.23 4.66
CA ALA A 185 5.92 -10.59 5.64
C ALA A 185 6.73 -10.04 6.83
N LEU A 186 7.72 -10.79 7.32
CA LEU A 186 8.62 -10.33 8.38
C LEU A 186 9.53 -9.19 7.92
N LEU A 187 9.94 -9.21 6.65
CA LEU A 187 10.72 -8.14 6.05
C LEU A 187 9.93 -6.83 6.01
N VAL A 188 8.67 -6.89 5.57
CA VAL A 188 7.75 -5.74 5.55
C VAL A 188 7.56 -5.19 6.96
N LEU A 189 7.36 -6.05 7.96
CA LEU A 189 7.24 -5.62 9.36
C LEU A 189 8.53 -4.95 9.86
N ALA A 190 9.71 -5.49 9.53
CA ALA A 190 10.98 -4.89 9.91
C ALA A 190 11.18 -3.49 9.31
N THR A 191 10.87 -3.34 8.01
CA THR A 191 10.92 -2.02 7.34
C THR A 191 9.86 -1.05 7.87
N ALA A 192 8.64 -1.52 8.13
CA ALA A 192 7.56 -0.70 8.66
C ALA A 192 7.85 -0.23 10.10
N ALA A 193 8.45 -1.10 10.92
CA ALA A 193 8.93 -0.72 12.24
C ALA A 193 10.05 0.32 12.14
N GLY A 194 11.01 0.13 11.22
CA GLY A 194 12.12 1.05 10.98
C GLY A 194 11.69 2.44 10.50
N SER A 195 10.65 2.53 9.68
CA SER A 195 10.14 3.84 9.23
C SER A 195 9.46 4.65 10.35
N ASN A 196 9.10 4.02 11.46
CA ASN A 196 8.37 4.65 12.56
C ASN A 196 9.23 4.98 13.80
N THR A 197 10.56 4.78 13.75
CA THR A 197 11.40 4.86 14.97
C THR A 197 11.76 6.28 15.41
N LEU A 198 12.02 7.21 14.49
CA LEU A 198 12.47 8.57 14.81
C LEU A 198 11.88 9.54 13.79
N THR A 199 10.91 10.34 14.22
CA THR A 199 10.26 11.36 13.40
C THR A 199 10.95 12.70 13.63
N HIS A 200 11.53 13.27 12.57
CA HIS A 200 11.97 14.66 12.56
C HIS A 200 10.73 15.57 12.71
N ILE A 201 10.91 16.85 13.05
CA ILE A 201 9.83 17.86 13.21
C ILE A 201 9.00 18.10 11.93
N ASN A 202 9.31 17.40 10.83
CA ASN A 202 8.76 17.59 9.48
C ASN A 202 8.15 16.30 8.91
N ASP A 203 7.76 15.37 9.78
CA ASP A 203 6.94 14.20 9.40
C ASP A 203 5.45 14.55 9.34
#